data_AF-A0A6U0F263-F1
#
_entry.id   AF-A0A6U0F263-F1
#
_cell.length_a   1.000
_cell.length_b   1.000
_cell.length_c   1.000
_cell.angle_alpha   90.00
_cell.angle_beta   90.00
_cell.angle_gamma   90.00
#
_symmetry.space_group_name_H-M   'P 1'
#
loop_
_entity.id
_entity.type
_entity.pdbx_description
1 polymer ?
#
loop_
_entity_poly.entity_id
_entity_poly.type
_entity_poly.pdbx_seq_one_letter_code
_entity_poly.pdbx_strand_id
1 'polypeptide(L)'
;MKVTAAFALFTLGSASAFAPAPFGSRQSTTALSAEQSRSGFLAQSAAAIATLAAFPATSNAAKYGSFGAGSPEVIDPSSAIIDQDILASESVQKCISGIRSYLTAIKSMSATVASDSQADIGPSIRKELDFVQVRADFNGVTEAFDEDTQRGTDRLVRIILQDITELETANKQKPGVPRSEKRLSIVKGKLAKLEKAFDDFLAFV
;
A
#
# COMPACT_ATOMS: atom_id res chain seq x y z
N MET A 1 37.23 -46.85 -57.76
CA MET A 1 37.51 -45.79 -58.75
C MET A 1 36.43 -44.73 -58.65
N LYS A 2 36.87 -43.46 -58.61
CA LYS A 2 36.13 -42.21 -58.87
C LYS A 2 35.24 -41.63 -57.74
N VAL A 3 35.76 -40.51 -57.24
CA VAL A 3 35.23 -39.47 -56.35
C VAL A 3 34.25 -38.56 -57.09
N THR A 4 33.17 -38.08 -56.44
CA THR A 4 32.51 -36.78 -56.73
C THR A 4 31.59 -36.40 -55.53
N ALA A 5 32.01 -35.49 -54.63
CA ALA A 5 31.63 -34.06 -54.54
C ALA A 5 30.11 -33.83 -54.34
N ALA A 6 29.61 -33.38 -53.19
CA ALA A 6 29.68 -32.05 -52.56
C ALA A 6 28.30 -31.36 -52.66
N PHE A 7 27.71 -30.96 -51.53
CA PHE A 7 27.10 -29.63 -51.35
C PHE A 7 26.68 -29.44 -49.88
N ALA A 8 27.46 -28.65 -49.14
CA ALA A 8 27.08 -28.13 -47.84
C ALA A 8 26.26 -26.85 -48.07
N LEU A 9 24.98 -26.87 -47.69
CA LEU A 9 24.13 -25.68 -47.76
C LEU A 9 24.34 -24.83 -46.50
N PHE A 10 25.02 -23.70 -46.68
CA PHE A 10 25.14 -22.62 -45.71
C PHE A 10 23.75 -22.01 -45.46
N THR A 11 23.25 -22.09 -44.23
CA THR A 11 22.10 -21.32 -43.77
C THR A 11 22.56 -19.93 -43.33
N LEU A 12 22.42 -18.96 -44.24
CA LEU A 12 22.53 -17.52 -43.94
C LEU A 12 21.30 -17.10 -43.13
N GLY A 13 21.45 -17.03 -41.81
CA GLY A 13 20.49 -16.39 -40.92
C GLY A 13 20.63 -14.87 -41.01
N SER A 14 19.61 -14.22 -41.56
CA SER A 14 19.52 -12.77 -41.75
C SER A 14 19.54 -12.01 -40.40
N ALA A 15 20.62 -11.27 -40.15
CA ALA A 15 20.80 -10.41 -38.98
C ALA A 15 20.15 -9.02 -39.18
N SER A 16 18.81 -8.97 -39.31
CA SER A 16 18.08 -7.70 -39.48
C SER A 16 17.07 -7.40 -38.37
N ALA A 17 17.30 -7.89 -37.15
CA ALA A 17 16.40 -7.66 -36.00
C ALA A 17 16.87 -6.60 -35.00
N PHE A 18 18.05 -5.97 -35.21
CA PHE A 18 18.58 -4.93 -34.32
C PHE A 18 19.26 -3.79 -35.10
N ALA A 19 18.51 -3.12 -35.97
CA ALA A 19 18.93 -1.82 -36.51
C ALA A 19 18.18 -0.70 -35.77
N PRO A 20 18.87 0.26 -35.11
CA PRO A 20 18.22 1.42 -34.52
C PRO A 20 17.67 2.33 -35.62
N ALA A 21 16.40 2.72 -35.50
CA ALA A 21 15.76 3.65 -36.43
C ALA A 21 16.49 5.03 -36.40
N PRO A 22 16.70 5.68 -37.55
CA PRO A 22 17.33 6.99 -37.60
C PRO A 22 16.46 8.03 -36.88
N PHE A 23 17.11 8.86 -36.05
CA PHE A 23 16.50 9.98 -35.34
C PHE A 23 15.93 11.01 -36.33
N GLY A 24 14.64 10.92 -36.61
CA GLY A 24 13.89 11.99 -37.26
C GLY A 24 13.74 13.16 -36.29
N SER A 25 14.16 14.35 -36.72
CA SER A 25 13.95 15.61 -36.02
C SER A 25 12.44 15.90 -35.88
N ARG A 26 11.87 15.59 -34.71
CA ARG A 26 10.56 16.13 -34.32
C ARG A 26 10.71 17.64 -34.10
N GLN A 27 10.30 18.42 -35.09
CA GLN A 27 9.99 19.83 -34.88
C GLN A 27 8.75 19.92 -33.98
N SER A 28 8.94 20.25 -32.70
CA SER A 28 7.85 20.64 -31.82
C SER A 28 7.37 22.04 -32.21
N THR A 29 6.40 22.12 -33.11
CA THR A 29 5.62 23.33 -33.34
C THR A 29 4.48 23.38 -32.33
N THR A 30 4.81 23.71 -31.07
CA THR A 30 3.83 24.23 -30.11
C THR A 30 4.25 25.63 -29.69
N ALA A 31 4.26 26.55 -30.66
CA ALA A 31 4.14 27.97 -30.36
C ALA A 31 2.68 28.24 -30.00
N LEU A 32 2.28 27.84 -28.79
CA LEU A 32 1.05 28.33 -28.21
C LEU A 32 1.32 29.80 -27.85
N SER A 33 0.72 30.70 -28.63
CA SER A 33 0.67 32.13 -28.39
C SER A 33 0.22 32.39 -26.95
N ALA A 34 1.17 32.67 -26.07
CA ALA A 34 0.93 32.98 -24.67
C ALA A 34 0.50 34.45 -24.51
N GLU A 35 -0.61 34.81 -25.14
CA GLU A 35 -1.33 36.06 -24.89
C GLU A 35 -2.82 35.75 -24.81
N GLN A 36 -3.20 34.98 -23.79
CA GLN A 36 -4.57 34.94 -23.31
C GLN A 36 -4.57 35.22 -21.81
N SER A 37 -5.30 36.26 -21.47
CA SER A 37 -5.43 36.88 -20.16
C SER A 37 -5.67 35.85 -19.07
N ARG A 38 -4.85 35.92 -18.00
CA ARG A 38 -4.91 35.08 -16.79
C ARG A 38 -6.31 35.03 -16.13
N SER A 39 -7.19 35.98 -16.44
CA SER A 39 -8.59 36.01 -15.99
C SER A 39 -9.46 34.90 -16.60
N GLY A 40 -9.19 34.46 -17.83
CA GLY A 40 -9.98 33.42 -18.50
C GLY A 40 -9.74 32.02 -17.93
N PHE A 41 -8.49 31.71 -17.55
CA PHE A 41 -8.13 30.44 -16.90
C PHE A 41 -8.79 30.29 -15.53
N LEU A 42 -8.86 31.37 -14.74
CA LEU A 42 -9.54 31.36 -13.45
C LEU A 42 -11.05 31.17 -13.61
N ALA A 43 -11.67 31.81 -14.60
CA ALA A 43 -13.11 31.64 -14.87
C ALA A 43 -13.45 30.20 -15.32
N GLN A 44 -12.58 29.58 -16.13
CA GLN A 44 -12.77 28.20 -16.58
C GLN A 44 -12.51 27.17 -15.45
N SER A 45 -11.65 27.51 -14.48
CA SER A 45 -11.48 26.69 -13.27
C SER A 45 -12.67 26.75 -12.32
N ALA A 46 -13.42 27.86 -12.28
CA ALA A 46 -14.62 27.98 -11.46
C ALA A 46 -15.83 27.20 -12.04
N ALA A 47 -15.92 27.10 -13.37
CA ALA A 47 -17.01 26.38 -14.04
C ALA A 47 -16.88 24.84 -13.96
N ALA A 48 -15.66 24.32 -13.81
CA ALA A 48 -15.43 22.87 -13.65
C ALA A 48 -15.74 22.35 -12.22
N ILE A 49 -15.83 23.25 -11.23
CA ILE A 49 -16.16 22.88 -9.84
C ILE A 49 -17.68 22.73 -9.64
N ALA A 50 -18.49 23.38 -10.48
CA ALA A 50 -19.94 23.39 -10.34
C ALA A 50 -20.64 22.11 -10.86
N THR A 51 -20.00 21.30 -11.72
CA THR A 51 -20.61 20.09 -12.30
C THR A 51 -20.30 18.80 -11.55
N LEU A 52 -19.44 18.81 -10.52
CA LEU A 52 -19.22 17.63 -9.67
C LEU A 52 -20.23 17.52 -8.52
N ALA A 53 -21.03 18.56 -8.28
CA ALA A 53 -22.01 18.61 -7.19
C ALA A 53 -23.37 17.95 -7.53
N ALA A 54 -23.52 17.36 -8.72
CA ALA A 54 -24.79 16.81 -9.20
C ALA A 54 -24.82 15.27 -9.33
N PHE A 55 -23.96 14.55 -8.60
CA PHE A 55 -24.16 13.13 -8.35
C PHE A 55 -24.43 12.92 -6.86
N PRO A 56 -25.64 12.50 -6.46
CA PRO A 56 -25.87 12.00 -5.12
C PRO A 56 -25.29 10.58 -5.04
N ALA A 57 -23.96 10.49 -5.03
CA ALA A 57 -23.30 9.33 -4.45
C ALA A 57 -23.13 9.66 -2.97
N THR A 58 -24.07 9.21 -2.14
CA THR A 58 -23.82 9.03 -0.71
C THR A 58 -22.79 7.92 -0.59
N SER A 59 -21.51 8.27 -0.81
CA SER A 59 -20.39 7.38 -0.56
C SER A 59 -20.21 7.30 0.96
N ASN A 60 -20.31 6.10 1.51
CA ASN A 60 -20.00 5.77 2.92
C ASN A 60 -18.55 6.10 3.34
N ALA A 61 -17.74 6.68 2.45
CA ALA A 61 -16.36 7.09 2.68
C ALA A 61 -16.16 8.03 3.88
N ALA A 62 -17.21 8.70 4.37
CA ALA A 62 -17.11 9.58 5.53
C ALA A 62 -17.08 8.85 6.89
N LYS A 63 -17.36 7.54 6.96
CA LYS A 63 -17.48 6.83 8.24
C LYS A 63 -16.16 6.25 8.77
N TYR A 64 -15.14 6.06 7.93
CA TYR A 64 -13.87 5.39 8.30
C TYR A 64 -12.57 6.17 7.95
N GLY A 65 -12.68 7.46 7.60
CA GLY A 65 -11.53 8.33 7.29
C GLY A 65 -10.94 8.09 5.89
N SER A 66 -9.79 8.68 5.59
CA SER A 66 -9.10 8.64 4.28
C SER A 66 -8.64 7.23 3.82
N PHE A 67 -9.11 6.17 4.47
CA PHE A 67 -9.00 4.79 4.01
C PHE A 67 -10.28 4.46 3.22
N GLY A 68 -10.14 4.13 1.94
CA GLY A 68 -11.28 3.72 1.10
C GLY A 68 -11.96 4.84 0.30
N ALA A 69 -11.51 6.10 0.40
CA ALA A 69 -11.93 7.15 -0.53
C ALA A 69 -11.48 6.77 -1.96
N GLY A 70 -12.37 6.12 -2.71
CA GLY A 70 -12.15 5.68 -4.09
C GLY A 70 -11.57 4.27 -4.29
N SER A 71 -11.58 3.38 -3.28
CA SER A 71 -11.21 1.97 -3.48
C SER A 71 -12.46 1.09 -3.44
N PRO A 72 -13.00 0.66 -4.59
CA PRO A 72 -14.31 -0.01 -4.71
C PRO A 72 -14.40 -1.42 -4.07
N GLU A 73 -13.44 -1.83 -3.24
CA GLU A 73 -13.30 -3.22 -2.75
C GLU A 73 -13.04 -3.33 -1.24
N VAL A 74 -12.99 -2.22 -0.49
CA VAL A 74 -12.91 -2.30 0.99
C VAL A 74 -14.34 -2.29 1.52
N ILE A 75 -14.81 -3.45 1.95
CA ILE A 75 -16.17 -3.67 2.47
C ILE A 75 -16.28 -3.05 3.87
N ASP A 76 -17.42 -2.44 4.17
CA ASP A 76 -17.70 -1.94 5.51
C ASP A 76 -17.76 -3.11 6.50
N PRO A 77 -17.11 -3.06 7.68
CA PRO A 77 -17.13 -4.17 8.63
C PRO A 77 -18.54 -4.62 9.03
N SER A 78 -19.51 -3.70 9.03
CA SER A 78 -20.92 -4.00 9.31
C SER A 78 -21.63 -4.79 8.22
N SER A 79 -21.07 -4.84 7.02
CA SER A 79 -21.58 -5.64 5.89
C SER A 79 -20.75 -6.89 5.63
N ALA A 80 -19.72 -7.15 6.44
CA ALA A 80 -18.90 -8.34 6.33
C ALA A 80 -19.73 -9.59 6.65
N ILE A 81 -19.56 -10.63 5.83
CA ILE A 81 -20.16 -11.94 6.09
C ILE A 81 -19.07 -12.83 6.69
N ILE A 82 -19.37 -13.34 7.88
CA ILE A 82 -18.40 -14.05 8.72
C ILE A 82 -19.05 -15.35 9.18
N ASP A 83 -18.36 -16.45 8.95
CA ASP A 83 -18.68 -17.74 9.54
C ASP A 83 -18.36 -17.72 11.03
N GLN A 84 -19.39 -17.64 11.85
CA GLN A 84 -19.26 -17.52 13.31
C GLN A 84 -18.73 -18.81 13.95
N ASP A 85 -18.95 -19.98 13.35
CA ASP A 85 -18.47 -21.25 13.88
C ASP A 85 -16.95 -21.37 13.65
N ILE A 86 -16.48 -20.97 12.46
CA ILE A 86 -15.04 -20.88 12.16
C ILE A 86 -14.41 -19.76 13.00
N LEU A 87 -15.07 -18.61 13.14
CA LEU A 87 -14.55 -17.50 13.95
C LEU A 87 -14.39 -17.89 15.43
N ALA A 88 -15.32 -18.67 15.98
CA ALA A 88 -15.26 -19.17 17.35
C ALA A 88 -14.24 -20.30 17.57
N SER A 89 -13.64 -20.84 16.49
CA SER A 89 -12.64 -21.90 16.60
C SER A 89 -11.40 -21.46 17.37
N GLU A 90 -10.81 -22.39 18.12
CA GLU A 90 -9.61 -22.11 18.94
C GLU A 90 -8.44 -21.59 18.10
N SER A 91 -8.28 -22.10 16.88
CA SER A 91 -7.25 -21.65 15.93
C SER A 91 -7.43 -20.19 15.53
N VAL A 92 -8.64 -19.79 15.15
CA VAL A 92 -8.92 -18.41 14.72
C VAL A 92 -8.85 -17.45 15.92
N GLN A 93 -9.37 -17.85 17.08
CA GLN A 93 -9.27 -17.07 18.31
C GLN A 93 -7.83 -16.83 18.75
N LYS A 94 -6.93 -17.81 18.54
CA LYS A 94 -5.50 -17.65 18.79
C LYS A 94 -4.89 -16.59 17.86
N CYS A 95 -5.25 -16.59 16.57
CA CYS A 95 -4.80 -15.57 15.62
C CYS A 95 -5.34 -14.18 15.99
N ILE A 96 -6.61 -14.06 16.39
CA ILE A 96 -7.21 -12.79 16.87
C ILE A 96 -6.46 -12.27 18.11
N SER A 97 -6.12 -13.16 19.04
CA SER A 97 -5.31 -12.80 20.22
C SER A 97 -3.90 -12.33 19.83
N GLY A 98 -3.29 -12.93 18.79
CA GLY A 98 -2.04 -12.48 18.21
C GLY A 98 -2.15 -11.05 17.68
N ILE A 99 -3.17 -10.78 16.87
CA ILE A 99 -3.45 -9.45 16.30
C ILE A 99 -3.66 -8.40 17.40
N ARG A 100 -4.42 -8.70 18.45
CA ARG A 100 -4.58 -7.81 19.62
C ARG A 100 -3.27 -7.56 20.36
N SER A 101 -2.40 -8.57 20.44
CA SER A 101 -1.08 -8.42 21.06
C SER A 101 -0.19 -7.49 20.23
N TYR A 102 -0.24 -7.59 18.90
CA TYR A 102 0.47 -6.67 18.00
C TYR A 102 0.00 -5.22 18.13
N LEU A 103 -1.32 -5.00 18.22
CA LEU A 103 -1.88 -3.68 18.52
C LEU A 103 -1.34 -3.13 19.84
N THR A 104 -1.30 -3.96 20.88
CA THR A 104 -0.77 -3.57 22.21
C THR A 104 0.71 -3.22 22.14
N ALA A 105 1.52 -3.99 21.39
CA ALA A 105 2.92 -3.69 21.10
C ALA A 105 3.08 -2.34 20.40
N ILE A 106 2.25 -2.06 19.37
CA ILE A 106 2.26 -0.76 18.66
C ILE A 106 1.96 0.39 19.61
N LYS A 107 0.94 0.25 20.47
CA LYS A 107 0.59 1.25 21.49
C LYS A 107 1.74 1.47 22.50
N SER A 108 2.42 0.41 22.90
CA SER A 108 3.62 0.48 23.76
C SER A 108 4.78 1.22 23.08
N MET A 109 5.03 0.94 21.80
CA MET A 109 6.04 1.67 21.01
C MET A 109 5.69 3.15 20.84
N SER A 110 4.41 3.46 20.60
CA SER A 110 3.90 4.84 20.56
C SER A 110 4.14 5.57 21.88
N ALA A 111 3.84 4.93 23.01
CA ALA A 111 4.09 5.50 24.34
C ALA A 111 5.60 5.72 24.58
N THR A 112 6.44 4.75 24.20
CA THR A 112 7.90 4.84 24.33
C THR A 112 8.47 6.02 23.53
N VAL A 113 8.05 6.19 22.27
CA VAL A 113 8.49 7.30 21.41
C VAL A 113 7.88 8.64 21.85
N ALA A 114 6.76 8.63 22.57
CA ALA A 114 6.18 9.81 23.18
C ALA A 114 6.97 10.25 24.43
N SER A 115 7.42 9.32 25.27
CA SER A 115 8.24 9.61 26.45
C SER A 115 9.69 9.94 26.11
N ASP A 116 10.25 9.30 25.09
CA ASP A 116 11.62 9.51 24.64
C ASP A 116 11.67 9.62 23.11
N SER A 117 11.94 10.84 22.63
CA SER A 117 12.06 11.14 21.19
C SER A 117 13.20 10.39 20.49
N GLN A 118 14.21 9.97 21.25
CA GLN A 118 15.40 9.27 20.75
C GLN A 118 15.33 7.76 20.96
N ALA A 119 14.24 7.24 21.50
CA ALA A 119 14.07 5.81 21.71
C ALA A 119 14.24 5.03 20.40
N ASP A 120 15.03 3.95 20.49
CA ASP A 120 15.14 2.96 19.43
C ASP A 120 14.14 1.84 19.64
N ILE A 121 13.05 1.89 18.87
CA ILE A 121 12.01 0.84 18.85
C ILE A 121 12.29 -0.27 17.83
N GLY A 122 13.43 -0.22 17.14
CA GLY A 122 13.79 -1.18 16.08
C GLY A 122 13.87 -2.63 16.56
N PRO A 123 14.46 -2.91 17.74
CA PRO A 123 14.42 -4.25 18.34
C PRO A 123 12.98 -4.72 18.63
N SER A 124 12.11 -3.85 19.15
CA SER A 124 10.70 -4.18 19.42
C SER A 124 9.95 -4.47 18.13
N ILE A 125 10.10 -3.64 17.08
CA ILE A 125 9.47 -3.89 15.77
C ILE A 125 9.84 -5.28 15.24
N ARG A 126 11.13 -5.63 15.21
CA ARG A 126 11.57 -6.92 14.66
C ARG A 126 11.15 -8.13 15.49
N LYS A 127 11.00 -7.96 16.80
CA LYS A 127 10.62 -9.05 17.71
C LYS A 127 9.11 -9.25 17.79
N GLU A 128 8.37 -8.15 17.91
CA GLU A 128 6.94 -8.16 18.20
C GLU A 128 6.09 -8.10 16.93
N LEU A 129 6.59 -7.51 15.85
CA LEU A 129 5.92 -7.43 14.54
C LEU A 129 6.66 -8.30 13.52
N ASP A 130 6.90 -9.56 13.85
CA ASP A 130 7.51 -10.52 12.91
C ASP A 130 6.61 -10.69 11.69
N PHE A 131 7.14 -10.38 10.51
CA PHE A 131 6.39 -10.32 9.26
C PHE A 131 5.75 -11.67 8.91
N VAL A 132 6.44 -12.77 9.19
CA VAL A 132 5.95 -14.12 8.88
C VAL A 132 4.77 -14.46 9.78
N GLN A 133 4.91 -14.26 11.09
CA GLN A 133 3.83 -14.54 12.03
C GLN A 133 2.63 -13.60 11.86
N VAL A 134 2.86 -12.29 11.70
CA VAL A 134 1.78 -11.30 11.49
C VAL A 134 0.94 -11.67 10.28
N ARG A 135 1.57 -12.06 9.17
CA ARG A 135 0.86 -12.52 7.98
C ARG A 135 0.09 -13.81 8.23
N ALA A 136 0.69 -14.78 8.92
CA ALA A 136 0.05 -16.05 9.23
C ALA A 136 -1.21 -15.84 10.09
N ASP A 137 -1.15 -14.96 11.09
CA ASP A 137 -2.28 -14.65 11.97
C ASP A 137 -3.40 -13.94 11.21
N PHE A 138 -3.09 -12.95 10.37
CA PHE A 138 -4.10 -12.31 9.52
C PHE A 138 -4.77 -13.31 8.59
N ASN A 139 -4.00 -14.17 7.93
CA ASN A 139 -4.53 -15.21 7.05
C ASN A 139 -5.42 -16.21 7.80
N GLY A 140 -5.07 -16.54 9.04
CA GLY A 140 -5.88 -17.42 9.89
C GLY A 140 -7.24 -16.81 10.22
N VAL A 141 -7.31 -15.50 10.49
CA VAL A 141 -8.59 -14.83 10.73
C VAL A 141 -9.44 -14.73 9.45
N THR A 142 -8.82 -14.47 8.30
CA THR A 142 -9.55 -14.36 7.03
C THR A 142 -10.21 -15.66 6.58
N GLU A 143 -9.81 -16.82 7.12
CA GLU A 143 -10.48 -18.10 6.85
C GLU A 143 -11.95 -18.11 7.29
N ALA A 144 -12.30 -17.31 8.29
CA ALA A 144 -13.68 -17.16 8.76
C ALA A 144 -14.54 -16.22 7.89
N PHE A 145 -13.93 -15.51 6.93
CA PHE A 145 -14.64 -14.52 6.11
C PHE A 145 -15.16 -15.13 4.81
N ASP A 146 -16.23 -14.59 4.25
CA ASP A 146 -16.66 -14.93 2.89
C ASP A 146 -15.74 -14.33 1.82
N GLU A 147 -15.87 -14.75 0.56
CA GLU A 147 -14.94 -14.38 -0.52
C GLU A 147 -14.82 -12.86 -0.73
N ASP A 148 -15.94 -12.14 -0.66
CA ASP A 148 -15.97 -10.70 -0.85
C ASP A 148 -15.31 -9.97 0.34
N THR A 149 -15.60 -10.40 1.57
CA THR A 149 -14.96 -9.87 2.79
C THR A 149 -13.46 -10.17 2.77
N GLN A 150 -13.06 -11.40 2.41
CA GLN A 150 -11.65 -11.80 2.27
C GLN A 150 -10.89 -10.88 1.31
N ARG A 151 -11.46 -10.57 0.14
CA ARG A 151 -10.80 -9.68 -0.84
C ARG A 151 -10.56 -8.28 -0.25
N GLY A 152 -11.55 -7.74 0.47
CA GLY A 152 -11.43 -6.45 1.13
C GLY A 152 -10.38 -6.45 2.24
N THR A 153 -10.38 -7.47 3.09
CA THR A 153 -9.45 -7.59 4.21
C THR A 153 -8.02 -7.89 3.75
N ASP A 154 -7.82 -8.69 2.69
CA ASP A 154 -6.50 -8.97 2.11
C ASP A 154 -5.77 -7.71 1.67
N ARG A 155 -6.52 -6.75 1.11
CA ARG A 155 -5.94 -5.45 0.75
C ARG A 155 -5.49 -4.68 1.97
N LEU A 156 -6.28 -4.69 3.04
CA LEU A 156 -5.93 -4.07 4.31
C LEU A 156 -4.69 -4.73 4.93
N VAL A 157 -4.63 -6.06 4.95
CA VAL A 157 -3.48 -6.85 5.43
C VAL A 157 -2.22 -6.49 4.65
N ARG A 158 -2.29 -6.41 3.31
CA ARG A 158 -1.14 -5.97 2.48
C ARG A 158 -0.64 -4.57 2.84
N ILE A 159 -1.55 -3.62 3.11
CA ILE A 159 -1.19 -2.25 3.52
C ILE A 159 -0.53 -2.26 4.91
N ILE A 160 -1.07 -3.04 5.86
CA ILE A 160 -0.48 -3.19 7.20
C ILE A 160 0.94 -3.72 7.11
N LEU A 161 1.14 -4.80 6.36
CA LEU A 161 2.46 -5.41 6.17
C LEU A 161 3.45 -4.42 5.53
N GLN A 162 3.01 -3.64 4.53
CA GLN A 162 3.83 -2.57 3.97
C GLN A 162 4.18 -1.52 5.03
N ASP A 163 3.21 -1.04 5.80
CA ASP A 163 3.43 0.00 6.82
C ASP A 163 4.40 -0.46 7.92
N ILE A 164 4.42 -1.74 8.29
CA ILE A 164 5.42 -2.32 9.22
C ILE A 164 6.83 -2.18 8.63
N THR A 165 7.04 -2.54 7.37
CA THR A 165 8.37 -2.41 6.72
C THR A 165 8.82 -0.96 6.59
N GLU A 166 7.88 -0.05 6.32
CA GLU A 166 8.16 1.37 6.24
C GLU A 166 8.46 1.98 7.62
N LEU A 167 7.82 1.48 8.69
CA LEU A 167 8.11 1.87 10.07
C LEU A 167 9.53 1.46 10.46
N GLU A 168 9.93 0.21 10.18
CA GLU A 168 11.30 -0.24 10.48
C GLU A 168 12.31 0.65 9.77
N THR A 169 12.07 0.97 8.50
CA THR A 169 12.93 1.85 7.71
C THR A 169 12.98 3.27 8.26
N ALA A 170 11.84 3.82 8.70
CA ALA A 170 11.77 5.17 9.28
C ALA A 170 12.50 5.27 10.63
N ASN A 171 12.43 4.21 11.44
CA ASN A 171 13.06 4.16 12.76
C ASN A 171 14.60 4.10 12.70
N LYS A 172 15.18 3.49 11.66
CA LYS A 172 16.64 3.33 11.50
C LYS A 172 17.40 4.64 11.71
N GLN A 173 18.19 4.71 12.78
CA GLN A 173 18.97 5.90 13.12
C GLN A 173 20.46 5.64 12.94
N LYS A 174 21.19 6.66 12.46
CA LYS A 174 22.65 6.57 12.40
C LYS A 174 23.21 6.71 13.82
N PRO A 175 24.20 5.89 14.21
CA PRO A 175 24.83 6.01 15.53
C PRO A 175 25.36 7.43 15.74
N GLY A 176 25.11 7.99 16.93
CA GLY A 176 25.57 9.33 17.31
C GLY A 176 24.86 10.51 16.63
N VAL A 177 23.91 10.27 15.72
CA VAL A 177 23.12 11.35 15.10
C VAL A 177 21.74 11.41 15.74
N PRO A 178 21.36 12.51 16.42
CA PRO A 178 20.04 12.63 17.01
C PRO A 178 18.94 12.70 15.94
N ARG A 179 17.76 12.20 16.29
CA ARG A 179 16.57 12.20 15.45
C ARG A 179 16.03 13.63 15.39
N SER A 180 15.81 14.13 14.18
CA SER A 180 15.16 15.41 13.97
C SER A 180 13.66 15.33 14.24
N GLU A 181 13.04 16.47 14.54
CA GLU A 181 11.59 16.59 14.74
C GLU A 181 10.80 16.05 13.55
N LYS A 182 11.26 16.32 12.31
CA LYS A 182 10.60 15.79 11.11
C LYS A 182 10.63 14.27 11.09
N ARG A 183 11.76 13.64 11.41
CA ARG A 183 11.86 12.19 11.46
C ARG A 183 11.02 11.59 12.58
N LEU A 184 10.99 12.24 13.75
CA LEU A 184 10.12 11.86 14.86
C LEU A 184 8.64 11.91 14.46
N SER A 185 8.21 12.98 13.77
CA SER A 185 6.82 13.12 13.28
C SER A 185 6.44 12.00 12.29
N ILE A 186 7.39 11.57 11.45
CA ILE A 186 7.17 10.45 10.52
C ILE A 186 6.99 9.14 11.28
N VAL A 187 7.85 8.84 12.27
CA VAL A 187 7.74 7.63 13.08
C VAL A 187 6.41 7.60 13.85
N LYS A 188 6.05 8.71 14.52
CA LYS A 188 4.76 8.83 15.22
C LYS A 188 3.57 8.68 14.27
N GLY A 189 3.63 9.31 13.09
CA GLY A 189 2.57 9.18 12.08
C GLY A 189 2.41 7.76 11.56
N LYS A 190 3.52 7.02 11.37
CA LYS A 190 3.48 5.61 10.96
C LYS A 190 2.92 4.70 12.05
N LEU A 191 3.31 4.91 13.31
CA LEU A 191 2.75 4.18 14.45
C LEU A 191 1.24 4.43 14.58
N ALA A 192 0.78 5.67 14.48
CA ALA A 192 -0.64 6.01 14.51
C ALA A 192 -1.43 5.41 13.34
N LYS A 193 -0.83 5.38 12.14
CA LYS A 193 -1.44 4.73 10.97
C LYS A 193 -1.57 3.22 11.17
N LEU A 194 -0.54 2.57 11.72
CA LEU A 194 -0.57 1.15 12.05
C LEU A 194 -1.61 0.84 13.13
N GLU A 195 -1.65 1.62 14.21
CA GLU A 195 -2.65 1.48 15.27
C GLU A 195 -4.07 1.52 14.70
N LYS A 196 -4.37 2.53 13.88
CA LYS A 196 -5.66 2.63 13.20
C LYS A 196 -5.93 1.44 12.28
N ALA A 197 -4.95 0.98 11.49
CA ALA A 197 -5.15 -0.13 10.57
C ALA A 197 -5.42 -1.46 11.29
N PHE A 198 -4.77 -1.71 12.44
CA PHE A 198 -5.07 -2.86 13.29
C PHE A 198 -6.44 -2.75 13.96
N ASP A 199 -6.81 -1.57 14.47
CA ASP A 199 -8.17 -1.33 15.01
C ASP A 199 -9.25 -1.50 13.92
N ASP A 200 -9.00 -1.00 12.70
CA ASP A 200 -9.89 -1.14 11.55
C ASP A 200 -10.05 -2.63 11.16
N PHE A 201 -8.98 -3.43 11.19
CA PHE A 201 -9.07 -4.89 10.97
C PHE A 201 -9.88 -5.58 12.07
N LEU A 202 -9.62 -5.24 13.33
CA LEU A 202 -10.33 -5.83 14.47
C LEU A 202 -11.81 -5.45 14.52
N ALA A 203 -12.24 -4.41 13.80
CA ALA A 203 -13.65 -4.09 13.66
C ALA A 203 -14.45 -5.13 12.84
N PHE A 204 -13.77 -6.02 12.10
CA PHE A 204 -14.39 -7.13 11.39
C PHE A 204 -14.65 -8.36 12.29
N VAL A 205 -14.27 -8.34 13.58
CA VAL A 205 -14.22 -9.53 14.45
C VAL A 205 -14.83 -9.27 15.82
#